data_AF-A0A8B8N6T8-F1
#
_entry.id   AF-A0A8B8N6T8-F1
#
_cell.length_a   1.000
_cell.length_b   1.000
_cell.length_c   1.000
_cell.angle_alpha   90.00
_cell.angle_beta   90.00
_cell.angle_gamma   90.00
#
_symmetry.space_group_name_H-M   'P 1'
#
loop_
_entity.id
_entity.type
_entity.pdbx_description
1 polymer ?
#
loop_
_entity_poly.entity_id
_entity_poly.type
_entity_poly.pdbx_seq_one_letter_code
_entity_poly.pdbx_strand_id
1 'polypeptide(L)'
;MERATSLTLQPPTYGNLITILSIDGGGIRGLIPGTILNFLESELQKLDGEDARIVDYFDVISGTSTGGLVTAMLTAPNENNRPVFAAKDIKDYYLNHCPKIFPQDSCPFKPVTKMIKAVAGPKYDGKYLHKIVREELGDKRLHQTLTNVVIPTFDIETLQPTIFSSYQVKKDPGVDALLSDICISTSAAPTYLPAHTFETKDPSGKVREFNLIDGGVAANNP
;
A
#
# COMPACT_ATOMS: atom_id res chain seq x y z
N MET A 1 1.00 -17.15 31.12
CA MET A 1 0.10 -16.29 30.32
C MET A 1 0.32 -14.86 30.79
N GLU A 2 1.32 -14.18 30.23
CA GLU A 2 1.49 -12.75 30.48
C GLU A 2 0.32 -12.01 29.83
N ARG A 3 -0.43 -11.26 30.64
CA ARG A 3 -1.42 -10.31 30.14
C ARG A 3 -0.69 -9.35 29.22
N ALA A 4 -1.01 -9.39 27.93
CA ALA A 4 -0.60 -8.38 26.98
C ALA A 4 -0.87 -7.01 27.60
N THR A 5 0.18 -6.23 27.79
CA THR A 5 0.11 -4.84 28.23
C THR A 5 -0.96 -4.15 27.39
N SER A 6 -2.03 -3.74 28.08
CA SER A 6 -3.19 -3.06 27.51
C SER A 6 -2.66 -1.92 26.65
N LEU A 7 -2.80 -2.08 25.34
CA LEU A 7 -2.58 -1.00 24.39
C LEU A 7 -3.53 0.11 24.80
N THR A 8 -2.98 1.27 25.18
CA THR A 8 -3.78 2.48 25.15
C THR A 8 -4.14 2.69 23.70
N LEU A 9 -5.41 2.40 23.37
CA LEU A 9 -5.98 2.81 22.09
C LEU A 9 -5.69 4.30 21.96
N GLN A 10 -5.09 4.71 20.84
CA GLN A 10 -4.95 6.14 20.62
C GLN A 10 -6.37 6.71 20.59
N PRO A 11 -6.63 7.80 21.34
CA PRO A 11 -7.95 8.40 21.32
C PRO A 11 -8.27 8.79 19.86
N PRO A 12 -9.55 8.75 19.48
CA PRO A 12 -9.97 9.29 18.20
C PRO A 12 -9.35 10.66 17.96
N THR A 13 -8.89 10.91 16.73
CA THR A 13 -8.36 12.21 16.34
C THR A 13 -9.44 13.28 16.52
N TYR A 14 -10.71 12.91 16.31
CA TYR A 14 -11.88 13.76 16.51
C TYR A 14 -13.05 13.05 17.20
N GLY A 15 -13.59 13.68 18.24
CA GLY A 15 -14.80 13.22 18.92
C GLY A 15 -14.64 11.91 19.70
N ASN A 16 -15.70 11.10 19.73
CA ASN A 16 -15.79 9.86 20.52
C ASN A 16 -15.81 8.58 19.66
N LEU A 17 -15.62 8.68 18.34
CA LEU A 17 -15.73 7.57 17.40
C LEU A 17 -14.42 7.36 16.67
N ILE A 18 -14.03 6.09 16.49
CA ILE A 18 -12.89 5.73 15.64
C ILE A 18 -13.38 5.61 14.19
N THR A 19 -12.67 6.28 13.28
CA THR A 19 -12.95 6.34 11.84
C THR A 19 -11.95 5.49 11.07
N ILE A 20 -12.47 4.58 10.25
CA ILE A 20 -11.65 3.63 9.48
C ILE A 20 -12.05 3.68 8.02
N LEU A 21 -11.05 3.85 7.15
CA LEU A 21 -11.18 3.68 5.69
C LEU A 21 -10.49 2.37 5.29
N SER A 22 -11.17 1.52 4.54
CA SER A 22 -10.57 0.31 3.95
C SER A 22 -10.71 0.32 2.43
N ILE A 23 -9.63 -0.05 1.73
CA ILE A 23 -9.53 -0.03 0.28
C ILE A 23 -9.08 -1.40 -0.24
N ASP A 24 -9.99 -2.08 -0.94
CA ASP A 24 -9.74 -3.40 -1.52
C ASP A 24 -8.64 -3.42 -2.58
N GLY A 25 -8.02 -4.60 -2.72
CA GLY A 25 -7.14 -4.92 -3.84
C GLY A 25 -7.91 -5.10 -5.16
N GLY A 26 -7.25 -4.82 -6.30
CA GLY A 26 -7.94 -4.93 -7.59
C GLY A 26 -7.14 -4.64 -8.86
N GLY A 27 -5.83 -4.44 -8.79
CA GLY A 27 -5.00 -4.07 -9.93
C GLY A 27 -5.45 -2.74 -10.54
N ILE A 28 -5.61 -2.69 -11.86
CA ILE A 28 -6.09 -1.48 -12.57
C ILE A 28 -7.45 -0.97 -12.08
N ARG A 29 -8.26 -1.82 -11.41
CA ARG A 29 -9.55 -1.41 -10.84
C ARG A 29 -9.42 -0.43 -9.67
N GLY A 30 -8.20 -0.13 -9.20
CA GLY A 30 -7.93 0.98 -8.27
C GLY A 30 -8.46 2.34 -8.71
N LEU A 31 -8.71 2.51 -10.00
CA LEU A 31 -9.43 3.67 -10.55
C LEU A 31 -10.83 3.86 -9.93
N ILE A 32 -11.51 2.78 -9.54
CA ILE A 32 -12.84 2.83 -8.93
C ILE A 32 -12.78 3.46 -7.53
N PRO A 33 -12.06 2.90 -6.54
CA PRO A 33 -11.93 3.54 -5.23
C PRO A 33 -11.23 4.90 -5.33
N GLY A 34 -10.26 5.09 -6.23
CA GLY A 34 -9.65 6.40 -6.47
C GLY A 34 -10.65 7.47 -6.92
N THR A 35 -11.63 7.10 -7.75
CA THR A 35 -12.71 8.03 -8.16
C THR A 35 -13.64 8.36 -6.99
N ILE A 36 -13.98 7.36 -6.16
CA ILE A 36 -14.83 7.56 -4.98
C ILE A 36 -14.12 8.46 -3.96
N LEU A 37 -12.83 8.22 -3.71
CA LEU A 37 -12.03 9.01 -2.78
C LEU A 37 -11.86 10.45 -3.25
N ASN A 38 -11.67 10.67 -4.56
CA ASN A 38 -11.65 12.02 -5.13
C ASN A 38 -12.97 12.76 -4.87
N PHE A 39 -14.11 12.09 -5.10
CA PHE A 39 -15.42 12.69 -4.79
C PHE A 39 -15.55 13.01 -3.30
N LEU A 40 -15.24 12.05 -2.42
CA LEU A 40 -15.31 12.23 -0.97
C LEU A 40 -14.43 13.40 -0.50
N GLU A 41 -13.15 13.44 -0.89
CA GLU A 41 -12.24 14.51 -0.50
C GLU A 41 -12.74 15.88 -1.03
N SER A 42 -13.32 15.92 -2.22
CA SER A 42 -13.89 17.15 -2.77
C SER A 42 -15.11 17.66 -1.99
N GLU A 43 -15.95 16.77 -1.46
CA GLU A 43 -17.07 17.16 -0.60
C GLU A 43 -16.57 17.66 0.78
N LEU A 44 -15.54 17.01 1.33
CA LEU A 44 -14.90 17.47 2.58
C LEU A 44 -14.26 18.85 2.40
N GLN A 45 -13.60 19.10 1.25
CA GLN A 45 -13.01 20.40 0.94
C GLN A 45 -14.05 21.52 0.79
N LYS A 46 -15.26 21.22 0.33
CA LYS A 46 -16.37 22.20 0.30
C LYS A 46 -16.85 22.58 1.70
N LEU A 47 -16.74 21.67 2.66
CA LEU A 47 -17.18 21.88 4.04
C LEU A 47 -16.10 22.60 4.86
N ASP A 48 -14.85 22.15 4.78
CA ASP A 48 -13.79 22.52 5.72
C ASP A 48 -12.60 23.26 5.08
N GLY A 49 -12.62 23.45 3.76
CA GLY A 49 -11.63 24.22 3.00
C GLY A 49 -10.73 23.38 2.09
N GLU A 50 -10.06 24.04 1.14
CA GLU A 50 -9.29 23.39 0.06
C GLU A 50 -8.10 22.53 0.55
N ASP A 51 -7.62 22.78 1.77
CA ASP A 51 -6.52 22.05 2.38
C ASP A 51 -6.93 20.74 3.06
N ALA A 52 -8.24 20.48 3.20
CA ALA A 52 -8.75 19.23 3.77
C ALA A 52 -8.32 18.02 2.93
N ARG A 53 -7.88 16.95 3.61
CA ARG A 53 -7.42 15.69 3.00
C ARG A 53 -8.03 14.50 3.72
N ILE A 54 -8.08 13.35 3.05
CA ILE A 54 -8.58 12.09 3.63
C ILE A 54 -7.97 11.78 5.01
N VAL A 55 -6.67 12.01 5.20
CA VAL A 55 -5.98 11.71 6.49
C VAL A 55 -6.46 12.55 7.66
N ASP A 56 -7.13 13.68 7.42
CA ASP A 56 -7.64 14.53 8.50
C ASP A 56 -8.90 13.94 9.15
N TYR A 57 -9.57 12.99 8.46
CA TYR A 57 -10.87 12.45 8.86
C TYR A 57 -10.85 10.98 9.23
N PHE A 58 -9.74 10.27 8.98
CA PHE A 58 -9.62 8.84 9.23
C PHE A 58 -8.47 8.52 10.18
N ASP A 59 -8.81 7.93 11.33
CA ASP A 59 -7.86 7.46 12.34
C ASP A 59 -7.03 6.26 11.88
N VAL A 60 -7.60 5.47 10.95
CA VAL A 60 -6.96 4.31 10.34
C VAL A 60 -7.31 4.24 8.85
N ILE A 61 -6.29 4.00 8.02
CA ILE A 61 -6.47 3.71 6.59
C ILE A 61 -5.85 2.35 6.28
N SER A 62 -6.68 1.41 5.85
CA SER A 62 -6.31 0.05 5.48
C SER A 62 -6.33 -0.12 3.97
N GLY A 63 -5.40 -0.87 3.41
CA GLY A 63 -5.42 -1.18 1.98
C GLY A 63 -4.57 -2.37 1.58
N THR A 64 -5.09 -3.16 0.66
CA THR A 64 -4.42 -4.34 0.10
C THR A 64 -4.07 -4.12 -1.37
N SER A 65 -2.87 -4.51 -1.80
CA SER A 65 -2.44 -4.41 -3.19
C SER A 65 -2.51 -2.97 -3.69
N THR A 66 -3.19 -2.74 -4.80
CA THR A 66 -3.64 -1.44 -5.29
C THR A 66 -4.21 -0.53 -4.21
N GLY A 67 -5.03 -1.05 -3.29
CA GLY A 67 -5.53 -0.29 -2.14
C GLY A 67 -4.41 0.12 -1.19
N GLY A 68 -3.42 -0.75 -0.96
CA GLY A 68 -2.24 -0.45 -0.16
C GLY A 68 -1.33 0.63 -0.76
N LEU A 69 -1.19 0.64 -2.09
CA LEU A 69 -0.54 1.75 -2.83
C LEU A 69 -1.27 3.08 -2.57
N VAL A 70 -2.60 3.08 -2.72
CA VAL A 70 -3.42 4.28 -2.47
C VAL A 70 -3.30 4.72 -1.02
N THR A 71 -3.34 3.80 -0.06
CA THR A 71 -3.11 4.07 1.36
C THR A 71 -1.77 4.75 1.59
N ALA A 72 -0.68 4.23 1.02
CA ALA A 72 0.64 4.84 1.20
C ALA A 72 0.74 6.22 0.53
N MET A 73 0.16 6.42 -0.66
CA MET A 73 0.13 7.71 -1.35
C MET A 73 -0.60 8.79 -0.55
N LEU A 74 -1.73 8.43 0.05
CA LEU A 74 -2.55 9.35 0.83
C LEU A 74 -2.00 9.60 2.24
N THR A 75 -1.14 8.72 2.77
CA THR A 75 -0.64 8.83 4.16
C THR A 75 0.84 9.18 4.28
N ALA A 76 1.63 9.06 3.21
CA ALA A 76 3.02 9.47 3.22
C ALA A 76 3.13 11.00 3.40
N PRO A 77 3.95 11.49 4.34
CA PRO A 77 4.12 12.93 4.56
C PRO A 77 5.03 13.57 3.52
N ASN A 78 4.69 14.76 3.05
CA ASN A 78 5.59 15.67 2.34
C ASN A 78 6.37 16.56 3.34
N GLU A 79 7.16 17.50 2.82
CA GLU A 79 8.00 18.41 3.64
C GLU A 79 7.19 19.29 4.61
N ASN A 80 5.92 19.54 4.31
CA ASN A 80 5.01 20.33 5.14
C ASN A 80 4.14 19.46 6.08
N ASN A 81 4.49 18.17 6.24
CA ASN A 81 3.72 17.21 7.03
C ASN A 81 2.24 17.09 6.58
N ARG A 82 2.02 17.16 5.25
CA ARG A 82 0.74 16.89 4.58
C ARG A 82 0.91 15.71 3.62
N PRO A 83 -0.17 15.04 3.18
CA PRO A 83 -0.07 13.95 2.21
C PRO A 83 0.73 14.35 0.96
N VAL A 84 1.58 13.45 0.46
CA VAL A 84 2.26 13.64 -0.84
C VAL A 84 1.23 13.76 -1.96
N PHE A 85 0.13 12.99 -1.89
CA PHE A 85 -0.95 13.01 -2.87
C PHE A 85 -2.27 13.47 -2.26
N ALA A 86 -3.05 14.25 -3.03
CA ALA A 86 -4.47 14.42 -2.81
C ALA A 86 -5.25 13.27 -3.47
N ALA A 87 -6.49 13.04 -3.05
CA ALA A 87 -7.31 11.96 -3.60
C ALA A 87 -7.58 12.12 -5.11
N LYS A 88 -7.64 13.37 -5.59
CA LYS A 88 -7.78 13.69 -7.03
C LYS A 88 -6.62 13.16 -7.88
N ASP A 89 -5.42 13.10 -7.32
CA ASP A 89 -4.20 12.74 -8.03
C ASP A 89 -4.14 11.22 -8.30
N ILE A 90 -4.84 10.43 -7.49
CA ILE A 90 -4.87 8.96 -7.61
C ILE A 90 -5.40 8.54 -8.98
N LYS A 91 -6.49 9.14 -9.45
CA LYS A 91 -7.06 8.78 -10.76
C LYS A 91 -6.04 8.99 -11.88
N ASP A 92 -5.43 10.17 -11.93
CA ASP A 92 -4.49 10.54 -12.98
C ASP A 92 -3.21 9.69 -12.91
N TYR A 93 -2.76 9.38 -11.69
CA TYR A 93 -1.68 8.44 -11.45
C TYR A 93 -1.95 7.08 -12.11
N TYR A 94 -3.09 6.47 -11.83
CA TYR A 94 -3.44 5.17 -12.40
C TYR A 94 -3.58 5.23 -13.94
N LEU A 95 -4.18 6.29 -14.49
CA LEU A 95 -4.29 6.47 -15.95
C LEU A 95 -2.91 6.57 -16.63
N ASN A 96 -1.95 7.26 -16.00
CA ASN A 96 -0.62 7.50 -16.57
C ASN A 96 0.34 6.32 -16.39
N HIS A 97 0.22 5.56 -15.29
CA HIS A 97 1.18 4.53 -14.92
C HIS A 97 0.69 3.10 -15.20
N CYS A 98 -0.60 2.79 -15.09
CA CYS A 98 -1.08 1.41 -15.34
C CYS A 98 -0.73 0.84 -16.71
N PRO A 99 -0.78 1.60 -17.83
CA PRO A 99 -0.36 1.07 -19.13
C PRO A 99 1.10 0.64 -19.18
N LYS A 100 1.96 1.23 -18.33
CA LYS A 100 3.39 0.93 -18.23
C LYS A 100 3.68 -0.17 -17.21
N ILE A 101 2.88 -0.26 -16.14
CA ILE A 101 2.92 -1.35 -15.15
C ILE A 101 2.39 -2.66 -15.77
N PHE A 102 1.33 -2.56 -16.57
CA PHE A 102 0.62 -3.69 -17.18
C PHE A 102 0.54 -3.56 -18.71
N PRO A 103 1.70 -3.56 -19.41
CA PRO A 103 1.74 -3.40 -20.85
C PRO A 103 0.92 -4.50 -21.54
N GLN A 104 0.06 -4.08 -22.48
CA GLN A 104 -0.71 -5.01 -23.30
C GLN A 104 0.07 -5.31 -24.58
N ASP A 105 0.26 -6.60 -24.88
CA ASP A 105 0.84 -7.02 -26.15
C ASP A 105 -0.11 -6.64 -27.30
N SER A 106 0.30 -5.68 -28.13
CA SER A 106 -0.55 -5.13 -29.20
C SER A 106 -0.45 -5.90 -30.52
N CYS A 107 0.09 -7.12 -30.51
CA CYS A 107 0.43 -7.83 -31.75
C CYS A 107 -0.74 -8.69 -32.26
N PRO A 108 -1.32 -8.40 -33.44
CA PRO A 108 -2.56 -9.02 -33.92
C PRO A 108 -2.42 -10.47 -34.42
N PHE A 109 -1.20 -11.03 -34.49
CA PHE A 109 -0.96 -12.40 -34.96
C PHE A 109 -0.06 -13.16 -33.99
N LYS A 110 -0.62 -14.04 -33.14
CA LYS A 110 -0.01 -15.34 -32.76
C LYS A 110 -0.91 -16.16 -31.81
N PRO A 111 -1.30 -17.39 -32.18
CA PRO A 111 -1.90 -18.37 -31.26
C PRO A 111 -0.86 -19.13 -30.39
N VAL A 112 0.45 -19.04 -30.72
CA VAL A 112 1.48 -19.99 -30.23
C VAL A 112 2.31 -19.47 -29.04
N THR A 113 2.23 -18.19 -28.66
CA THR A 113 3.05 -17.62 -27.56
C THR A 113 2.47 -17.83 -26.16
N LYS A 114 1.20 -18.23 -26.02
CA LYS A 114 0.54 -18.41 -24.71
C LYS A 114 1.12 -19.56 -23.89
N MET A 115 1.51 -20.67 -24.52
CA MET A 115 2.07 -21.84 -23.79
C MET A 115 3.50 -21.60 -23.29
N ILE A 116 4.33 -20.88 -24.04
CA ILE A 116 5.73 -20.60 -23.65
C ILE A 116 5.79 -19.55 -22.53
N LYS A 117 4.89 -18.55 -22.53
CA LYS A 117 4.81 -17.56 -21.45
C LYS A 117 4.42 -18.15 -20.09
N ALA A 118 3.68 -19.26 -20.05
CA ALA A 118 3.27 -19.91 -18.80
C ALA A 118 4.44 -20.56 -18.03
N VAL A 119 5.58 -20.79 -18.70
CA VAL A 119 6.77 -21.43 -18.12
C VAL A 119 7.86 -20.40 -17.76
N ALA A 120 7.69 -19.12 -18.14
CA ALA A 120 8.75 -18.11 -18.16
C ALA A 120 8.63 -17.03 -17.07
N GLY A 121 8.19 -17.40 -15.86
CA GLY A 121 8.08 -16.46 -14.73
C GLY A 121 6.79 -15.62 -14.74
N PRO A 122 6.70 -14.56 -13.91
CA PRO A 122 5.50 -13.74 -13.78
C PRO A 122 5.17 -12.99 -15.08
N LYS A 123 3.88 -12.67 -15.27
CA LYS A 123 3.38 -11.98 -16.48
C LYS A 123 4.07 -10.62 -16.73
N TYR A 124 4.44 -9.92 -15.67
CA TYR A 124 5.09 -8.62 -15.69
C TYR A 124 6.37 -8.67 -14.83
N ASP A 125 7.40 -7.92 -15.21
CA ASP A 125 8.71 -7.94 -14.54
C ASP A 125 8.78 -7.09 -13.26
N GLY A 126 7.76 -6.25 -13.01
CA GLY A 126 7.68 -5.35 -11.86
C GLY A 126 8.64 -4.16 -11.89
N LYS A 127 9.59 -4.06 -12.83
CA LYS A 127 10.65 -3.04 -12.78
C LYS A 127 10.11 -1.62 -12.81
N TYR A 128 9.11 -1.37 -13.66
CA TYR A 128 8.49 -0.06 -13.75
C TYR A 128 7.75 0.30 -12.47
N LEU A 129 6.99 -0.64 -11.88
CA LEU A 129 6.32 -0.46 -10.59
C LEU A 129 7.32 -0.16 -9.47
N HIS A 130 8.42 -0.91 -9.37
CA HIS A 130 9.41 -0.68 -8.33
C HIS A 130 10.04 0.71 -8.47
N LYS A 131 10.34 1.12 -9.71
CA LYS A 131 10.87 2.44 -10.01
C LYS A 131 9.92 3.54 -9.54
N ILE A 132 8.68 3.55 -10.02
CA ILE A 132 7.78 4.67 -9.73
C ILE A 132 7.39 4.71 -8.25
N VAL A 133 7.21 3.56 -7.58
CA VAL A 133 6.86 3.56 -6.15
C VAL A 133 8.02 4.13 -5.32
N ARG A 134 9.27 3.82 -5.67
CA ARG A 134 10.45 4.36 -4.99
C ARG A 134 10.65 5.85 -5.27
N GLU A 135 10.37 6.31 -6.49
CA GLU A 135 10.44 7.74 -6.85
C GLU A 135 9.43 8.57 -6.04
N GLU A 136 8.19 8.10 -5.92
CA GLU A 136 7.13 8.85 -5.22
C GLU A 136 7.27 8.83 -3.70
N LEU A 137 7.60 7.67 -3.13
CA LEU A 137 7.65 7.50 -1.67
C LEU A 137 9.02 7.86 -1.10
N GLY A 138 10.09 7.79 -1.89
CA GLY A 138 11.46 8.02 -1.44
C GLY A 138 11.85 7.12 -0.27
N ASP A 139 12.55 7.69 0.70
CA ASP A 139 13.03 6.98 1.90
C ASP A 139 12.02 6.95 3.06
N LYS A 140 10.74 7.26 2.79
CA LYS A 140 9.70 7.31 3.83
C LYS A 140 9.43 5.91 4.38
N ARG A 141 9.36 5.81 5.71
CA ARG A 141 9.13 4.59 6.46
C ARG A 141 7.73 4.53 7.06
N LEU A 142 7.32 3.32 7.43
CA LEU A 142 6.00 3.01 7.98
C LEU A 142 5.63 3.90 9.18
N HIS A 143 6.55 4.17 10.11
CA HIS A 143 6.26 5.00 11.27
C HIS A 143 5.98 6.48 10.94
N GLN A 144 6.34 6.93 9.73
CA GLN A 144 6.19 8.34 9.31
C GLN A 144 4.81 8.62 8.71
N THR A 145 3.94 7.63 8.53
CA THR A 145 2.60 7.85 7.99
C THR A 145 1.79 8.81 8.84
N LEU A 146 1.04 9.71 8.21
CA LEU A 146 0.28 10.78 8.86
C LEU A 146 -0.87 10.30 9.74
N THR A 147 -1.35 9.08 9.51
CA THR A 147 -2.35 8.39 10.34
C THR A 147 -1.97 6.91 10.49
N ASN A 148 -2.72 6.14 11.26
CA ASN A 148 -2.45 4.71 11.37
C ASN A 148 -2.76 4.02 10.05
N VAL A 149 -1.86 3.15 9.59
CA VAL A 149 -2.09 2.35 8.40
C VAL A 149 -2.10 0.86 8.71
N VAL A 150 -2.78 0.10 7.86
CA VAL A 150 -2.79 -1.36 7.86
C VAL A 150 -2.65 -1.84 6.42
N ILE A 151 -1.51 -2.45 6.08
CA ILE A 151 -1.23 -2.92 4.72
C ILE A 151 -0.84 -4.41 4.79
N PRO A 152 -1.75 -5.33 4.45
CA PRO A 152 -1.47 -6.75 4.43
C PRO A 152 -0.51 -7.15 3.30
N THR A 153 0.30 -8.17 3.60
CA THR A 153 1.13 -8.93 2.66
C THR A 153 1.11 -10.40 3.10
N PHE A 154 1.67 -11.30 2.30
CA PHE A 154 1.85 -12.70 2.70
C PHE A 154 3.32 -13.09 2.54
N ASP A 155 3.93 -13.64 3.59
CA ASP A 155 5.32 -14.06 3.58
C ASP A 155 5.42 -15.53 3.18
N ILE A 156 6.14 -15.81 2.09
CA ILE A 156 6.20 -17.14 1.48
C ILE A 156 7.23 -18.07 2.13
N GLU A 157 8.17 -17.53 2.91
CA GLU A 157 9.13 -18.36 3.64
C GLU A 157 8.54 -18.83 4.97
N THR A 158 7.89 -17.92 5.68
CA THR A 158 7.23 -18.24 6.95
C THR A 158 5.82 -18.81 6.76
N LEU A 159 5.26 -18.71 5.55
CA LEU A 159 3.89 -19.14 5.20
C LEU A 159 2.82 -18.49 6.09
N GLN A 160 2.99 -17.22 6.42
CA GLN A 160 2.08 -16.45 7.28
C GLN A 160 1.77 -15.07 6.69
N PRO A 161 0.59 -14.49 6.99
CA PRO A 161 0.34 -13.09 6.72
C PRO A 161 1.35 -12.20 7.47
N THR A 162 1.90 -11.22 6.76
CA THR A 162 2.68 -10.14 7.37
C THR A 162 1.89 -8.85 7.20
N ILE A 163 1.44 -8.27 8.31
CA ILE A 163 0.64 -7.03 8.30
C ILE A 163 1.55 -5.87 8.69
N PHE A 164 1.77 -4.94 7.76
CA PHE A 164 2.47 -3.69 8.08
C PHE A 164 1.48 -2.72 8.70
N SER A 165 1.68 -2.43 9.98
CA SER A 165 0.88 -1.45 10.70
C SER A 165 1.76 -0.46 11.44
N SER A 166 1.58 0.83 11.19
CA SER A 166 2.31 1.89 11.92
C SER A 166 1.99 1.88 13.42
N TYR A 167 0.82 1.38 13.80
CA TYR A 167 0.46 1.14 15.20
C TYR A 167 1.33 0.06 15.87
N GLN A 168 1.75 -0.97 15.11
CA GLN A 168 2.56 -2.07 15.63
C GLN A 168 4.05 -1.73 15.75
N VAL A 169 4.55 -0.74 15.02
CA VAL A 169 5.97 -0.33 15.02
C VAL A 169 6.49 -0.04 16.45
N LYS A 170 5.64 0.52 17.33
CA LYS A 170 6.01 0.79 18.73
C LYS A 170 6.36 -0.48 19.53
N LYS A 171 5.75 -1.61 19.18
CA LYS A 171 5.94 -2.91 19.84
C LYS A 171 6.94 -3.79 19.11
N ASP A 172 6.95 -3.74 17.78
CA ASP A 172 7.87 -4.46 16.93
C ASP A 172 8.54 -3.48 15.96
N PRO A 173 9.63 -2.81 16.37
CA PRO A 173 10.35 -1.88 15.50
C PRO A 173 10.91 -2.55 14.24
N GLY A 174 11.02 -3.88 14.21
CA GLY A 174 11.43 -4.65 13.03
C GLY A 174 10.43 -4.57 11.87
N VAL A 175 9.18 -4.14 12.08
CA VAL A 175 8.23 -3.94 10.98
C VAL A 175 8.32 -2.56 10.32
N ASP A 176 9.20 -1.67 10.79
CA ASP A 176 9.37 -0.31 10.25
C ASP A 176 10.14 -0.29 8.91
N ALA A 177 9.49 -0.83 7.88
CA ALA A 177 10.01 -0.92 6.52
C ALA A 177 9.83 0.41 5.75
N LEU A 178 10.53 0.53 4.61
CA LEU A 178 10.24 1.57 3.62
C LEU A 178 8.81 1.37 3.09
N LEU A 179 8.06 2.45 2.96
CA LEU A 179 6.72 2.41 2.37
C LEU A 179 6.77 1.87 0.93
N SER A 180 7.87 2.11 0.22
CA SER A 180 8.08 1.58 -1.12
C SER A 180 8.19 0.06 -1.15
N ASP A 181 8.94 -0.55 -0.23
CA ASP A 181 9.04 -2.01 -0.11
C ASP A 181 7.69 -2.63 0.29
N ILE A 182 6.94 -1.98 1.19
CA ILE A 182 5.59 -2.41 1.58
C ILE A 182 4.63 -2.37 0.37
N CYS A 183 4.63 -1.27 -0.39
CA CYS A 183 3.77 -1.09 -1.56
C CYS A 183 4.07 -2.09 -2.68
N ILE A 184 5.36 -2.33 -2.94
CA ILE A 184 5.80 -3.34 -3.90
C ILE A 184 5.32 -4.72 -3.46
N SER A 185 5.52 -5.07 -2.20
CA SER A 185 5.14 -6.36 -1.61
C SER A 185 3.65 -6.61 -1.67
N THR A 186 2.83 -5.67 -1.18
CA THR A 186 1.37 -5.84 -1.14
C THR A 186 0.77 -5.95 -2.54
N SER A 187 1.46 -5.47 -3.57
CA SER A 187 1.03 -5.51 -4.98
C SER A 187 1.57 -6.70 -5.78
N ALA A 188 2.45 -7.51 -5.20
CA ALA A 188 3.15 -8.60 -5.88
C ALA A 188 2.25 -9.83 -6.10
N ALA A 189 1.20 -9.68 -6.91
CA ALA A 189 0.19 -10.71 -7.11
C ALA A 189 0.79 -11.94 -7.78
N PRO A 190 0.63 -13.15 -7.20
CA PRO A 190 1.16 -14.38 -7.78
C PRO A 190 0.76 -14.54 -9.25
N THR A 191 1.70 -15.04 -10.07
CA THR A 191 1.61 -15.15 -11.54
C THR A 191 1.61 -13.83 -12.32
N TYR A 192 1.37 -12.69 -11.68
CA TYR A 192 1.37 -11.37 -12.32
C TYR A 192 2.68 -10.61 -12.12
N LEU A 193 3.16 -10.52 -10.88
CA LEU A 193 4.36 -9.78 -10.49
C LEU A 193 5.29 -10.69 -9.67
N PRO A 194 6.62 -10.47 -9.71
CA PRO A 194 7.55 -11.21 -8.88
C PRO A 194 7.34 -10.91 -7.39
N ALA A 195 7.64 -11.89 -6.53
CA ALA A 195 7.74 -11.67 -5.10
C ALA A 195 8.82 -10.62 -4.79
N HIS A 196 8.68 -9.93 -3.65
CA HIS A 196 9.62 -8.90 -3.22
C HIS A 196 10.33 -9.30 -1.95
N THR A 197 11.66 -9.19 -1.97
CA THR A 197 12.52 -9.54 -0.83
C THR A 197 13.27 -8.30 -0.39
N PHE A 198 13.28 -8.05 0.93
CA PHE A 198 14.05 -6.98 1.55
C PHE A 198 14.28 -7.29 3.02
N GLU A 199 15.13 -6.47 3.66
CA GLU A 199 15.44 -6.58 5.07
C GLU A 199 15.15 -5.27 5.80
N THR A 200 14.75 -5.38 7.07
CA THR A 200 14.77 -4.26 8.02
C THR A 200 15.78 -4.55 9.12
N LYS A 201 16.16 -3.48 9.83
CA LYS A 201 17.02 -3.57 11.00
C LYS A 201 16.40 -2.75 12.12
N ASP A 202 16.16 -3.38 13.26
CA ASP A 202 15.61 -2.71 14.43
C ASP A 202 16.69 -1.87 15.17
N PRO A 203 16.31 -1.03 16.15
CA PRO A 203 17.27 -0.22 16.92
C PRO A 203 18.31 -1.03 17.71
N SER A 204 18.03 -2.30 18.04
CA SER A 204 18.99 -3.20 18.69
C SER A 204 19.99 -3.82 17.70
N GLY A 205 19.75 -3.61 16.42
CA GLY A 205 20.55 -4.12 15.32
C GLY A 205 20.11 -5.50 14.81
N LYS A 206 18.99 -6.04 15.29
CA LYS A 206 18.42 -7.29 14.81
C LYS A 206 17.89 -7.08 13.40
N VAL A 207 18.33 -7.94 12.48
CA VAL A 207 17.86 -7.98 11.10
C VAL A 207 16.62 -8.86 10.99
N ARG A 208 15.63 -8.42 10.22
CA ARG A 208 14.47 -9.21 9.83
C ARG A 208 14.36 -9.21 8.31
N GLU A 209 14.37 -10.39 7.74
CA GLU A 209 14.14 -10.61 6.32
C GLU A 209 12.63 -10.75 6.05
N PHE A 210 12.21 -10.29 4.88
CA PHE A 210 10.84 -10.35 4.39
C PHE A 210 10.85 -10.91 2.99
N ASN A 211 10.04 -11.94 2.75
CA ASN A 211 9.91 -12.61 1.46
C ASN A 211 8.44 -12.61 1.05
N LEU A 212 7.99 -11.52 0.42
CA LEU A 212 6.58 -11.15 0.40
C LEU A 212 5.93 -11.21 -0.97
N ILE A 213 4.64 -11.56 -0.95
CA ILE A 213 3.70 -11.47 -2.07
C ILE A 213 2.44 -10.68 -1.66
N ASP A 214 1.55 -10.48 -2.64
CA ASP A 214 0.36 -9.66 -2.51
C ASP A 214 -0.52 -10.02 -1.31
N GLY A 215 -0.99 -8.98 -0.62
CA GLY A 215 -1.85 -9.11 0.56
C GLY A 215 -3.19 -9.77 0.27
N GLY A 216 -3.64 -9.81 -0.98
CA GLY A 216 -4.85 -10.48 -1.43
C GLY A 216 -4.84 -11.99 -1.21
N VAL A 217 -3.65 -12.59 -1.01
CA VAL A 217 -3.51 -13.99 -0.56
C VAL A 217 -3.95 -14.16 0.90
N ALA A 218 -3.83 -13.11 1.72
CA ALA A 218 -4.26 -13.09 3.11
C ALA A 218 -5.66 -12.45 3.28
N ALA A 219 -5.84 -11.21 2.82
CA ALA A 219 -7.07 -10.43 2.94
C ALA A 219 -7.17 -9.39 1.81
N ASN A 220 -7.96 -9.68 0.76
CA ASN A 220 -8.16 -8.73 -0.34
C ASN A 220 -9.10 -7.56 0.01
N ASN A 221 -9.95 -7.74 1.03
CA ASN A 221 -10.77 -6.71 1.66
C ASN A 221 -10.31 -6.60 3.12
N PRO A 222 -9.41 -5.65 3.43
CA PRO A 222 -8.64 -5.65 4.67
C PRO A 222 -9.26 -4.86 5.84
#